data_AF-A0A2T5P4Q5-F1
#
_entry.id   AF-A0A2T5P4Q5-F1
#
_cell.length_a   1.000
_cell.length_b   1.000
_cell.length_c   1.000
_cell.angle_alpha   90.00
_cell.angle_beta   90.00
_cell.angle_gamma   90.00
#
_symmetry.space_group_name_H-M   'P 1'
#
loop_
_entity.id
_entity.type
_entity.pdbx_description
1 polymer ?
#
loop_
_entity_poly.entity_id
_entity_poly.type
_entity_poly.pdbx_seq_one_letter_code
_entity_poly.pdbx_strand_id
1 'polypeptide(L)'
;MAFSWVDWAFIAVIAVSSLISLKRGFVKEALSLLTWIVAGVVAWMFGGALSHYLAGYIETPSVRVIAACLILFVATLLVGALINFLIGELVRVTGLSGTDRFLGMVFGAARGALLLVVAVGLLSLLPVQQDRWWQESRLMPHFLMVADWSKNLILGMSGRAEQGELPERGGQEPVPMVVPAG
;
A
#
# COMPACT_ATOMS: atom_id res chain seq x y z
N MET A 1 25.47 19.68 17.93
CA MET A 1 24.70 18.43 17.73
C MET A 1 23.22 18.80 17.76
N ALA A 2 22.58 18.94 16.60
CA ALA A 2 21.18 19.37 16.51
C ALA A 2 20.38 18.30 15.77
N PHE A 3 19.21 17.94 16.31
CA PHE A 3 18.18 17.16 15.62
C PHE A 3 17.70 17.97 14.40
N SER A 4 17.61 17.34 13.23
CA SER A 4 17.10 18.02 12.04
C SER A 4 15.61 18.28 12.20
N TRP A 5 15.08 19.32 11.55
CA TRP A 5 13.63 19.63 11.60
C TRP A 5 12.76 18.45 11.14
N VAL A 6 13.33 17.61 10.26
CA VAL A 6 12.79 16.33 9.80
C VAL A 6 12.64 15.32 10.94
N ASP A 7 13.61 15.21 11.85
CA ASP A 7 13.51 14.34 13.02
C ASP A 7 12.41 14.81 13.97
N TRP A 8 12.24 16.14 14.11
CA TRP A 8 11.11 16.72 14.86
C TRP A 8 9.77 16.44 14.19
N ALA A 9 9.69 16.44 12.86
CA ALA A 9 8.49 16.07 12.12
C ALA A 9 8.15 14.58 12.31
N PHE A 10 9.16 13.70 12.32
CA PHE A 10 8.98 12.27 12.59
C PHE A 10 8.46 12.02 14.01
N ILE A 11 9.10 12.63 15.01
CA ILE A 11 8.65 12.53 16.41
C ILE A 11 7.24 13.09 16.54
N ALA A 12 6.93 14.22 15.90
CA ALA A 12 5.60 14.81 15.92
C ALA A 12 4.55 13.88 15.30
N VAL A 13 4.82 13.25 14.16
CA VAL A 13 3.89 12.30 13.54
C VAL A 13 3.67 11.07 14.42
N ILE A 14 4.72 10.49 14.99
CA ILE A 14 4.59 9.34 15.90
C ILE A 14 3.84 9.76 17.16
N ALA A 15 4.16 10.91 17.75
CA ALA A 15 3.51 11.42 18.95
C ALA A 15 2.02 11.70 18.69
N VAL A 16 1.70 12.37 17.57
CA VAL A 16 0.31 12.65 17.16
C VAL A 16 -0.45 11.36 16.89
N SER A 17 0.13 10.43 16.13
CA SER A 17 -0.48 9.11 15.85
C SER A 17 -0.73 8.33 17.14
N SER A 18 0.23 8.33 18.06
CA SER A 18 0.11 7.67 19.37
C SER A 18 -0.94 8.34 20.25
N LEU A 19 -0.98 9.68 20.28
CA LEU A 19 -1.92 10.46 21.09
C LEU A 19 -3.37 10.34 20.58
N ILE A 20 -3.55 10.31 19.26
CA ILE A 20 -4.85 10.04 18.62
C ILE A 20 -5.32 8.62 18.97
N SER A 21 -4.42 7.64 18.91
CA SER A 21 -4.75 6.24 19.20
C SER A 21 -5.06 5.99 20.68
N LEU A 22 -4.47 6.79 21.59
CA LEU A 22 -4.82 6.80 23.02
C LEU A 22 -6.28 7.23 23.25
N LYS A 23 -6.81 8.16 22.44
CA LYS A 23 -8.20 8.63 22.53
C LYS A 23 -9.20 7.70 21.83
N ARG A 24 -8.78 6.99 20.77
CA ARG A 24 -9.66 6.11 19.98
C ARG A 24 -9.71 4.66 20.48
N GLY A 25 -8.63 4.12 21.01
CA GLY A 25 -8.53 2.71 21.45
C GLY A 25 -8.08 1.76 20.33
N PHE A 26 -7.44 0.64 20.69
CA PHE A 26 -6.87 -0.35 19.77
C PHE A 26 -7.89 -0.89 18.79
N VAL A 27 -9.03 -1.36 19.29
CA VAL A 27 -10.04 -2.02 18.47
C VAL A 27 -10.54 -1.08 17.37
N LYS A 28 -10.76 0.20 17.70
CA LYS A 28 -11.18 1.19 16.70
C LYS A 28 -10.13 1.44 15.65
N GLU A 29 -8.87 1.47 16.05
CA GLU A 29 -7.75 1.73 15.16
C GLU A 29 -7.49 0.54 14.22
N ALA A 30 -7.53 -0.69 14.75
CA ALA A 30 -7.39 -1.92 13.98
C ALA A 30 -8.55 -2.10 12.98
N LEU A 31 -9.79 -1.87 13.41
CA LEU A 31 -10.96 -1.92 12.52
C LEU A 31 -10.91 -0.82 11.45
N SER A 32 -10.43 0.37 11.79
CA SER A 32 -10.25 1.45 10.81
C SER A 32 -9.20 1.07 9.75
N LEU A 33 -8.11 0.44 10.15
CA LEU A 33 -7.07 -0.01 9.22
C LEU A 33 -7.60 -1.14 8.32
N LEU A 34 -8.28 -2.11 8.91
CA LEU A 34 -8.93 -3.20 8.20
C LEU A 34 -9.94 -2.66 7.18
N THR A 35 -10.76 -1.70 7.59
CA THR A 35 -11.74 -1.03 6.72
C THR A 35 -11.05 -0.36 5.52
N TRP A 36 -9.90 0.28 5.73
CA TRP A 36 -9.11 0.86 4.63
C TRP A 36 -8.61 -0.18 3.64
N ILE A 37 -8.08 -1.32 4.14
CA ILE A 37 -7.61 -2.42 3.30
C ILE A 37 -8.80 -3.00 2.51
N VAL A 38 -9.90 -3.31 3.19
CA VAL A 38 -11.12 -3.84 2.56
C VAL A 38 -11.67 -2.86 1.53
N ALA A 39 -11.73 -1.56 1.83
CA ALA A 39 -12.16 -0.55 0.87
C ALA A 39 -11.25 -0.51 -0.38
N GLY A 40 -9.93 -0.63 -0.20
CA GLY A 40 -8.99 -0.73 -1.32
C GLY A 40 -9.22 -1.98 -2.18
N VAL A 41 -9.41 -3.14 -1.55
CA VAL A 41 -9.69 -4.41 -2.25
C VAL A 41 -11.02 -4.34 -2.99
N VAL A 42 -12.07 -3.81 -2.36
CA VAL A 42 -13.39 -3.65 -2.98
C VAL A 42 -13.30 -2.68 -4.16
N ALA A 43 -12.62 -1.55 -4.01
CA ALA A 43 -12.42 -0.61 -5.10
C ALA A 43 -11.66 -1.24 -6.28
N TRP A 44 -10.61 -2.02 -6.01
CA TRP A 44 -9.86 -2.73 -7.06
C TRP A 44 -10.75 -3.76 -7.77
N MET A 45 -11.38 -4.66 -7.02
CA MET A 45 -12.13 -5.78 -7.59
C MET A 45 -13.42 -5.33 -8.30
N PHE A 46 -14.16 -4.39 -7.71
CA PHE A 46 -15.48 -3.99 -8.19
C PHE A 46 -15.49 -2.67 -8.96
N GLY A 47 -14.39 -1.92 -8.97
CA GLY A 47 -14.26 -0.65 -9.70
C GLY A 47 -14.57 -0.78 -11.18
N GLY A 48 -14.06 -1.82 -11.83
CA GLY A 48 -14.36 -2.12 -13.23
C GLY A 48 -15.84 -2.41 -13.48
N ALA A 49 -16.47 -3.21 -12.62
CA ALA A 49 -17.89 -3.56 -12.74
C ALA A 49 -18.79 -2.33 -12.55
N LEU A 50 -18.53 -1.51 -11.53
CA LEU A 50 -19.31 -0.29 -11.29
C LEU A 50 -19.08 0.76 -12.40
N SER A 51 -17.89 0.79 -13.00
CA SER A 51 -17.59 1.72 -14.10
C SER A 51 -18.52 1.52 -15.30
N HIS A 52 -19.02 0.31 -15.56
CA HIS A 52 -19.93 0.05 -16.68
C HIS A 52 -21.29 0.75 -16.49
N TYR A 53 -21.79 0.80 -15.25
CA TYR A 53 -23.03 1.52 -14.93
C TYR A 53 -22.88 3.05 -15.02
N LEU A 54 -21.65 3.56 -14.89
CA LEU A 54 -21.36 4.99 -15.07
C LEU A 54 -21.16 5.38 -16.54
N ALA A 55 -21.25 4.44 -17.50
CA ALA A 55 -20.98 4.71 -18.90
C ALA A 55 -21.94 5.75 -19.51
N GLY A 56 -23.17 5.84 -19.01
CA GLY A 56 -24.14 6.86 -19.43
C GLY A 56 -23.93 8.25 -18.84
N TYR A 57 -23.03 8.40 -17.85
CA TYR A 57 -22.77 9.68 -17.17
C TYR A 57 -21.37 10.23 -17.44
N ILE A 58 -20.39 9.36 -17.69
CA ILE A 58 -18.99 9.73 -17.91
C ILE A 58 -18.50 9.09 -19.22
N GLU A 59 -18.20 9.95 -20.20
CA GLU A 59 -17.72 9.55 -21.52
C GLU A 59 -16.27 9.04 -21.46
N THR A 60 -15.40 9.71 -20.70
CA THR A 60 -13.97 9.38 -20.59
C THR A 60 -13.75 8.08 -19.81
N PRO A 61 -13.23 7.00 -20.43
CA PRO A 61 -13.12 5.69 -19.78
C PRO A 61 -12.23 5.68 -18.52
N SER A 62 -11.09 6.38 -18.56
CA SER A 62 -10.16 6.45 -17.42
C SER A 62 -10.79 7.14 -16.21
N VAL A 63 -11.47 8.27 -16.44
CA VAL A 63 -12.15 9.03 -15.37
C VAL A 63 -13.30 8.23 -14.77
N ARG A 64 -14.00 7.46 -15.61
CA ARG A 64 -15.12 6.61 -15.19
C ARG A 64 -14.68 5.49 -14.24
N VAL A 65 -13.59 4.80 -14.57
CA VAL A 65 -13.02 3.76 -13.70
C VAL A 65 -12.54 4.37 -12.39
N ILE A 66 -11.83 5.50 -12.45
CA ILE A 66 -11.37 6.20 -11.24
C ILE A 66 -12.56 6.61 -10.36
N ALA A 67 -13.60 7.20 -10.95
CA ALA A 67 -14.81 7.61 -10.24
C ALA A 67 -15.52 6.41 -9.59
N ALA A 68 -15.66 5.30 -10.32
CA ALA A 68 -16.27 4.07 -9.80
C ALA A 68 -15.47 3.47 -8.63
N CYS A 69 -14.15 3.38 -8.76
CA CYS A 69 -13.27 2.96 -7.66
C CYS A 69 -13.43 3.88 -6.45
N LEU A 70 -13.49 5.19 -6.67
CA LEU A 70 -13.59 6.19 -5.60
C LEU A 70 -14.95 6.13 -4.89
N ILE A 71 -16.03 5.94 -5.63
CA ILE A 71 -17.38 5.72 -5.07
C ILE A 71 -17.39 4.46 -4.20
N LEU A 72 -16.88 3.33 -4.71
CA LEU A 72 -16.81 2.08 -3.94
C LEU A 72 -15.93 2.19 -2.71
N PHE A 73 -14.79 2.85 -2.85
CA PHE A 73 -13.88 3.10 -1.74
C PHE A 73 -14.59 3.88 -0.63
N VAL A 74 -15.20 5.03 -0.97
CA VAL A 74 -15.92 5.87 -0.01
C VAL A 74 -17.12 5.14 0.59
N ALA A 75 -17.94 4.46 -0.23
CA ALA A 75 -19.07 3.69 0.26
C ALA A 75 -18.64 2.61 1.26
N THR A 76 -17.55 1.90 0.98
CA THR A 76 -17.02 0.87 1.87
C THR A 76 -16.46 1.47 3.16
N LEU A 77 -15.78 2.62 3.08
CA LEU A 77 -15.32 3.35 4.27
C LEU A 77 -16.50 3.80 5.15
N LEU A 78 -17.60 4.25 4.57
CA LEU A 78 -18.80 4.65 5.33
C LEU A 78 -19.42 3.46 6.06
N VAL A 79 -19.56 2.32 5.39
CA VAL A 79 -20.07 1.09 6.01
C VAL A 79 -19.13 0.60 7.12
N GLY A 80 -17.83 0.54 6.85
CA GLY A 80 -16.87 0.13 7.86
C GLY A 80 -16.77 1.12 9.04
N ALA A 81 -16.95 2.43 8.81
CA ALA A 81 -17.03 3.42 9.87
C ALA A 81 -18.25 3.21 10.77
N LEU A 82 -19.40 2.85 10.19
CA LEU A 82 -20.60 2.50 10.95
C LEU A 82 -20.37 1.25 11.81
N ILE A 83 -19.79 0.19 11.23
CA ILE A 83 -19.43 -1.04 11.97
C ILE A 83 -18.45 -0.72 13.10
N ASN A 84 -17.45 0.12 12.82
CA ASN A 84 -16.46 0.53 13.81
C ASN A 84 -17.08 1.33 14.96
N PHE A 85 -18.07 2.17 14.66
CA PHE A 85 -18.84 2.87 15.69
C PHE A 85 -19.61 1.89 16.59
N LEU A 86 -20.31 0.91 16.00
CA LEU A 86 -21.05 -0.11 16.74
C LEU A 86 -20.12 -0.93 17.65
N ILE A 87 -19.04 -1.49 17.11
CA ILE A 87 -18.09 -2.29 17.90
C ILE A 87 -17.45 -1.44 19.00
N GLY A 88 -17.14 -0.18 18.70
CA GLY A 88 -16.64 0.77 19.68
C GLY A 88 -17.54 0.97 20.88
N GLU A 89 -18.86 0.93 20.67
CA GLU A 89 -19.84 1.03 21.76
C GLU A 89 -19.92 -0.29 22.54
N LEU A 90 -19.86 -1.46 21.86
CA LEU A 90 -19.80 -2.76 22.54
C LEU A 90 -18.59 -2.86 23.48
N VAL A 91 -17.41 -2.41 23.04
CA VAL A 91 -16.18 -2.40 23.86
C VAL A 91 -16.28 -1.45 25.06
N ARG A 92 -17.04 -0.36 24.94
CA ARG A 92 -17.33 0.52 26.09
C ARG A 92 -18.21 -0.17 27.12
N VAL A 93 -19.22 -0.89 26.66
CA VAL A 93 -20.17 -1.60 27.53
C VAL A 93 -19.50 -2.75 28.30
N THR A 94 -18.48 -3.42 27.72
CA THR A 94 -17.74 -4.49 28.41
C THR A 94 -16.78 -4.00 29.50
N GLY A 95 -16.59 -2.68 29.66
CA GLY A 95 -15.74 -2.11 30.73
C GLY A 95 -14.23 -2.29 30.52
N LEU A 96 -13.79 -2.96 29.45
CA LEU A 96 -12.38 -3.22 29.13
C LEU A 96 -11.66 -2.03 28.47
N SER A 97 -12.24 -0.82 28.53
CA SER A 97 -11.75 0.37 27.82
C SER A 97 -10.32 0.79 28.22
N GLY A 98 -9.86 0.44 29.43
CA GLY A 98 -8.49 0.75 29.87
C GLY A 98 -7.42 -0.01 29.09
N THR A 99 -7.54 -1.33 29.01
CA THR A 99 -6.60 -2.20 28.27
C THR A 99 -6.64 -1.92 26.77
N ASP A 100 -7.83 -1.68 26.21
CA ASP A 100 -8.02 -1.30 24.80
C ASP A 100 -7.28 0.01 24.44
N ARG A 101 -7.28 1.01 25.32
CA ARG A 101 -6.54 2.27 25.11
C ARG A 101 -5.02 2.10 25.17
N PHE A 102 -4.53 1.27 26.08
CA PHE A 102 -3.09 1.00 26.21
C PHE A 102 -2.55 0.27 24.97
N LEU A 103 -3.24 -0.78 24.52
CA LEU A 103 -2.91 -1.48 23.28
C LEU A 103 -3.03 -0.53 22.06
N GLY A 104 -3.96 0.42 22.12
CA GLY A 104 -4.15 1.43 21.08
C GLY A 104 -2.94 2.35 20.96
N MET A 105 -2.30 2.71 22.07
CA MET A 105 -1.08 3.51 22.07
C MET A 105 0.07 2.81 21.33
N VAL A 106 0.30 1.53 21.65
CA VAL A 106 1.36 0.72 21.03
C VAL A 106 1.10 0.52 19.54
N PHE A 107 -0.15 0.21 19.18
CA PHE A 107 -0.55 0.04 17.78
C PHE A 107 -0.49 1.35 16.99
N GLY A 108 -0.88 2.47 17.59
CA GLY A 108 -0.80 3.81 17.03
C GLY A 108 0.63 4.27 16.75
N ALA A 109 1.56 3.92 17.63
CA ALA A 109 2.99 4.14 17.44
C ALA A 109 3.54 3.30 16.28
N ALA A 110 3.17 2.01 16.22
CA ALA A 110 3.57 1.12 15.13
C ALA A 110 3.01 1.59 13.77
N ARG A 111 1.74 2.00 13.72
CA ARG A 111 1.10 2.57 12.52
C ARG A 111 1.78 3.88 12.11
N GLY A 112 2.07 4.76 13.06
CA GLY A 112 2.80 6.00 12.82
C GLY A 112 4.17 5.71 12.21
N ALA A 113 4.93 4.79 12.78
CA ALA A 113 6.22 4.35 12.23
C ALA A 113 6.07 3.80 10.80
N LEU A 114 5.06 2.97 10.55
CA LEU A 114 4.80 2.39 9.23
C LEU A 114 4.47 3.47 8.17
N LEU A 115 3.64 4.47 8.52
CA LEU A 115 3.36 5.61 7.64
C LEU A 115 4.62 6.41 7.31
N LEU A 116 5.55 6.55 8.28
CA LEU A 116 6.82 7.22 8.04
C LEU A 116 7.73 6.43 7.10
N VAL A 117 7.78 5.10 7.23
CA VAL A 117 8.51 4.23 6.28
C VAL A 117 8.00 4.45 4.86
N VAL A 118 6.68 4.44 4.68
CA VAL A 118 6.05 4.66 3.38
C VAL A 118 6.33 6.07 2.86
N ALA A 119 6.20 7.10 3.70
CA ALA A 119 6.45 8.48 3.30
C ALA A 119 7.91 8.72 2.88
N VAL A 120 8.88 8.18 3.63
CA VAL A 120 10.31 8.23 3.28
C VAL A 120 10.59 7.46 2.00
N GLY A 121 9.99 6.27 1.84
CA GLY A 121 10.07 5.49 0.61
C GLY A 121 9.55 6.26 -0.60
N LEU A 122 8.43 6.98 -0.44
CA LEU A 122 7.84 7.81 -1.51
C LEU A 122 8.70 9.04 -1.81
N LEU A 123 9.23 9.70 -0.79
CA LEU A 123 10.16 10.84 -0.95
C LEU A 123 11.47 10.42 -1.63
N SER A 124 11.91 9.18 -1.43
CA SER A 124 13.09 8.60 -2.10
C SER A 124 12.85 8.34 -3.60
N LEU A 125 11.59 8.22 -4.03
CA LEU A 125 11.22 8.12 -5.45
C LEU A 125 11.15 9.49 -6.14
N LEU A 126 11.12 10.58 -5.38
CA LEU A 126 11.29 11.93 -5.92
C LEU A 126 12.79 12.26 -6.01
N PRO A 127 13.22 13.15 -6.93
CA PRO A 127 14.61 13.58 -7.05
C PRO A 127 15.01 14.55 -5.92
N VAL A 128 14.71 14.19 -4.68
CA VAL A 128 15.05 14.91 -3.44
C VAL A 128 16.52 14.66 -3.04
N GLN A 129 17.22 13.75 -3.70
CA GLN A 129 18.63 13.38 -3.45
C GLN A 129 19.63 14.55 -3.55
N GLN A 130 19.28 15.67 -4.21
CA GLN A 130 20.17 16.83 -4.37
C GLN A 130 20.08 17.84 -3.21
N ASP A 131 19.16 17.60 -2.29
CA ASP A 131 18.73 18.62 -1.35
C ASP A 131 19.48 18.47 -0.01
N ARG A 132 20.01 19.58 0.51
CA ARG A 132 21.02 19.59 1.59
C ARG A 132 20.56 18.96 2.91
N TRP A 133 19.24 18.91 3.11
CA TRP A 133 18.57 18.28 4.25
C TRP A 133 18.50 16.75 4.16
N TRP A 134 18.72 16.18 2.97
CA TRP A 134 18.75 14.74 2.74
C TRP A 134 20.09 14.10 3.16
N GLN A 135 21.20 14.83 2.97
CA GLN A 135 22.55 14.31 3.28
C GLN A 135 22.91 14.31 4.77
N GLU A 136 22.24 15.09 5.62
CA GLU A 136 22.55 15.19 7.05
C GLU A 136 21.87 14.11 7.92
N SER A 137 20.90 13.36 7.38
CA SER A 137 20.07 12.45 8.18
C SER A 137 20.74 11.09 8.44
N ARG A 138 21.13 10.83 9.70
CA ARG A 138 21.77 9.56 10.13
C ARG A 138 20.88 8.31 10.04
N LEU A 139 19.56 8.46 9.90
CA LEU A 139 18.59 7.35 9.86
C LEU A 139 18.34 6.79 8.45
N MET A 140 18.72 7.53 7.41
CA MET A 140 18.54 7.12 6.02
C MET A 140 19.22 5.80 5.61
N PRO A 141 20.49 5.51 5.97
CA PRO A 141 21.15 4.31 5.48
C PRO A 141 20.49 3.00 5.94
N HIS A 142 19.81 3.00 7.09
CA HIS A 142 19.08 1.82 7.59
C HIS A 142 17.78 1.57 6.81
N PHE A 143 17.11 2.63 6.38
CA PHE A 143 15.87 2.54 5.59
C PHE A 143 16.13 2.15 4.13
N LEU A 144 17.25 2.59 3.56
CA LEU A 144 17.66 2.20 2.21
C LEU A 144 17.93 0.69 2.11
N MET A 145 18.52 0.09 3.14
CA MET A 145 18.80 -1.35 3.17
C MET A 145 17.52 -2.20 3.11
N VAL A 146 16.45 -1.76 3.77
CA VAL A 146 15.14 -2.43 3.73
C VAL A 146 14.45 -2.23 2.37
N ALA A 147 14.59 -1.04 1.78
CA ALA A 147 14.03 -0.73 0.47
C ALA A 147 14.69 -1.53 -0.68
N ASP A 148 16.01 -1.69 -0.64
CA ASP A 148 16.75 -2.50 -1.63
C ASP A 148 16.41 -3.99 -1.54
N TRP A 149 16.27 -4.52 -0.32
CA TRP A 149 15.83 -5.90 -0.13
C TRP A 149 14.44 -6.15 -0.74
N SER A 150 13.51 -5.19 -0.56
CA SER A 150 12.15 -5.28 -1.10
C SER A 150 12.11 -5.19 -2.63
N LYS A 151 12.96 -4.35 -3.24
CA LYS A 151 13.06 -4.24 -4.71
C LYS A 151 13.64 -5.49 -5.35
N ASN A 152 14.70 -6.06 -4.76
CA ASN A 152 15.29 -7.31 -5.25
C ASN A 152 14.32 -8.50 -5.14
N LEU A 153 13.46 -8.52 -4.12
CA LEU A 153 12.46 -9.57 -3.99
C LEU A 153 11.38 -9.49 -5.09
N ILE A 154 10.95 -8.27 -5.45
CA ILE A 154 9.95 -8.04 -6.51
C ILE A 154 10.54 -8.33 -7.90
N LEU A 155 11.76 -7.85 -8.17
CA LEU A 155 12.44 -8.05 -9.45
C LEU A 155 12.91 -9.51 -9.65
N GLY A 156 13.27 -10.19 -8.56
CA GLY A 156 13.59 -11.63 -8.59
C GLY A 156 12.39 -12.52 -8.90
N MET A 157 11.17 -12.07 -8.57
CA MET A 157 9.94 -12.78 -8.95
C MET A 157 9.55 -12.52 -10.42
N SER A 158 9.79 -11.32 -10.95
CA SER A 158 9.49 -11.00 -12.36
C SER A 158 10.45 -11.67 -13.34
N GLY A 159 11.73 -11.86 -12.98
CA GLY A 159 12.71 -12.49 -13.86
C GLY A 159 12.49 -13.99 -14.14
N ARG A 160 11.72 -14.69 -13.30
CA ARG A 160 11.37 -16.11 -13.51
C ARG A 160 10.20 -16.32 -14.48
N ALA A 161 9.39 -15.29 -14.71
CA ALA A 161 8.22 -15.40 -15.59
C ALA A 161 8.62 -15.42 -17.07
N GLU A 162 9.77 -14.83 -17.45
CA GLU A 162 10.18 -14.70 -18.85
C GLU A 162 10.98 -15.91 -19.40
N GLN A 163 11.40 -16.85 -18.56
CA GLN A 163 12.18 -18.03 -18.97
C GLN A 163 11.34 -19.31 -19.13
N GLY A 164 10.02 -19.25 -18.89
CA GLY A 164 9.12 -20.41 -18.90
C GLY A 164 8.50 -20.77 -20.26
N GLU A 165 8.66 -19.96 -21.30
CA GLU A 165 7.94 -20.13 -22.57
C GLU A 165 8.88 -20.13 -23.78
N LEU A 166 9.53 -21.27 -24.05
CA LEU A 166 9.89 -21.67 -25.41
C LEU A 166 9.71 -23.20 -25.56
N PRO A 167 8.55 -23.68 -26.05
CA PRO A 167 8.37 -25.07 -26.41
C PRO A 167 9.12 -25.39 -27.72
N GLU A 168 9.90 -26.47 -27.66
CA GLU A 168 10.62 -27.07 -28.77
C GLU A 168 9.71 -27.38 -29.97
N ARG A 169 9.89 -26.64 -31.08
CA ARG A 169 9.44 -27.12 -32.40
C ARG A 169 10.57 -27.89 -33.06
N GLY A 170 10.46 -29.22 -32.97
CA GLY A 170 11.22 -30.14 -33.79
C GLY A 170 10.89 -30.03 -35.29
N GLY A 171 11.78 -30.62 -36.08
CA GLY A 171 11.47 -31.06 -37.44
C GLY A 171 11.90 -30.11 -38.57
N GLN A 172 13.20 -29.95 -38.78
CA GLN A 172 13.75 -29.75 -40.13
C GLN A 172 14.66 -30.93 -40.45
N GLU A 173 14.06 -32.00 -40.98
CA GLU A 173 14.81 -33.02 -41.71
C GLU A 173 15.37 -32.37 -42.99
N PRO A 174 16.66 -32.59 -43.33
CA PRO A 174 17.20 -32.11 -44.60
C PRO A 174 16.60 -32.93 -45.76
N VAL A 175 15.91 -32.24 -46.66
CA VAL A 175 15.40 -32.79 -47.92
C VAL A 175 16.59 -33.24 -48.79
N PRO A 176 16.67 -34.50 -49.26
CA PRO A 176 17.74 -34.91 -50.16
C PRO A 176 17.60 -34.16 -51.49
N MET A 177 18.67 -33.47 -51.87
CA MET A 177 18.77 -32.72 -53.11
C MET A 177 18.81 -33.72 -54.29
N VAL A 178 17.70 -33.83 -55.02
CA VAL A 178 17.62 -34.61 -56.25
C VAL A 178 18.37 -33.87 -57.35
N VAL A 179 19.46 -34.48 -57.81
CA VAL A 179 20.23 -34.09 -59.00
C VAL A 179 19.38 -34.30 -60.26
N PRO A 180 19.34 -33.34 -61.19
CA PRO A 180 19.11 -33.65 -62.59
C PRO A 180 20.42 -33.57 -63.38
N ALA A 181 20.66 -34.61 -64.17
CA ALA A 181 21.76 -34.76 -65.09
C ALA A 181 21.71 -33.71 -66.23
N GLY A 182 22.89 -33.25 -66.64
CA GLY A 182 23.12 -32.39 -67.80
C GLY A 182 24.61 -32.17 -67.99
#